data_AF-A0A965AFT1-F1
#
_entry.id   AF-A0A965AFT1-F1
#
_cell.length_a   1.000
_cell.length_b   1.000
_cell.length_c   1.000
_cell.angle_alpha   90.00
_cell.angle_beta   90.00
_cell.angle_gamma   90.00
#
_symmetry.space_group_name_H-M   'P 1'
#
loop_
_entity.id
_entity.type
_entity.pdbx_description
1 polymer ?
#
loop_
_entity_poly.entity_id
_entity_poly.type
_entity_poly.pdbx_seq_one_letter_code
_entity_poly.pdbx_strand_id
1 'polypeptide(L)'
;IFSFEGFVMGSRMAHTVGAPDGSAGLPLVNWSKKYGDLRISHFLGMHALQLLPLVAFYLIKYVKGVLVFGVLYFLFCVASFIIAWQGKSLFR
;
A
#
# COMPACT_ATOMS: atom_id res chain seq x y z
N ILE A 1 5.35 -7.40 -5.81
CA ILE A 1 4.94 -5.98 -5.65
C ILE A 1 5.49 -5.39 -4.36
N PHE A 2 5.26 -5.99 -3.19
CA PHE A 2 5.71 -5.42 -1.90
C PHE A 2 7.22 -5.14 -1.81
N SER A 3 8.09 -6.08 -2.21
CA SER A 3 9.55 -5.87 -2.20
C SER A 3 10.00 -4.81 -3.21
N PHE A 4 9.25 -4.65 -4.31
CA PHE A 4 9.54 -3.64 -5.33
C PHE A 4 9.26 -2.23 -4.80
N GLU A 5 8.18 -2.02 -4.05
CA GLU A 5 7.87 -0.73 -3.43
C GLU A 5 8.94 -0.32 -2.42
N GLY A 6 9.46 -1.29 -1.65
CA GLY A 6 10.61 -1.07 -0.76
C GLY A 6 11.88 -0.67 -1.52
N PHE A 7 12.16 -1.34 -2.64
CA PHE A 7 13.27 -0.96 -3.53
C PHE A 7 13.11 0.45 -4.13
N VAL A 8 11.89 0.82 -4.52
CA VAL A 8 11.60 2.16 -5.05
C VAL A 8 11.86 3.24 -4.01
N MET A 9 11.43 3.04 -2.75
CA MET A 9 11.73 3.98 -1.67
C MET A 9 13.24 4.05 -1.38
N GLY A 10 13.90 2.88 -1.31
CA GLY A 10 15.34 2.81 -1.05
C GLY A 10 16.19 3.46 -2.14
N SER A 11 15.86 3.24 -3.42
CA SER A 11 16.59 3.84 -4.55
C SER A 11 16.40 5.36 -4.65
N ARG A 12 15.25 5.88 -4.22
CA ARG A 12 14.95 7.31 -4.19
C ARG A 12 15.46 8.01 -2.94
N MET A 13 15.80 7.26 -1.89
CA MET A 13 16.06 7.76 -0.54
C MET A 13 14.92 8.68 -0.03
N ALA A 14 13.69 8.42 -0.49
CA ALA A 14 12.52 9.23 -0.18
C ALA A 14 11.25 8.38 -0.26
N HIS A 15 10.26 8.71 0.57
CA HIS A 15 8.97 8.03 0.58
C HIS A 15 7.82 8.88 0.04
N THR A 16 7.99 10.20 0.01
CA THR A 16 7.04 11.14 -0.56
C THR A 16 7.34 11.37 -2.04
N VAL A 17 6.28 11.39 -2.85
CA VAL A 17 6.34 11.69 -4.29
C VAL A 17 5.59 13.00 -4.53
N GLY A 18 6.24 13.93 -5.21
CA GLY A 18 5.70 15.27 -5.49
C GLY A 18 6.04 16.34 -4.45
N ALA A 19 6.71 15.98 -3.34
CA ALA A 19 7.24 16.92 -2.35
C ALA A 19 8.38 16.30 -1.53
N PRO A 20 9.15 17.11 -0.77
CA PRO A 20 10.09 16.61 0.21
C PRO A 20 9.39 15.83 1.33
N ASP A 21 10.12 14.85 1.89
CA ASP A 21 9.70 14.11 3.07
C ASP A 21 9.53 15.04 4.30
N GLY A 22 8.68 14.64 5.24
CA GLY A 22 8.47 15.37 6.50
C GLY A 22 7.29 16.34 6.52
N SER A 23 6.45 16.36 5.48
CA SER A 23 5.18 17.10 5.51
C SER A 23 4.24 16.58 6.62
N ALA A 24 3.38 17.46 7.16
CA ALA A 24 2.40 17.07 8.17
C ALA A 24 1.43 15.99 7.63
N GLY A 25 1.49 14.80 8.20
CA GLY A 25 0.70 13.65 7.79
C GLY A 25 -0.46 13.30 8.72
N LEU A 26 -0.95 12.06 8.62
CA LEU A 26 -1.93 11.48 9.53
C LEU A 26 -1.38 11.34 10.96
N PRO A 27 -2.23 11.39 11.99
CA PRO A 27 -1.79 11.07 13.35
C PRO A 27 -1.25 9.64 13.42
N LEU A 28 -0.25 9.40 14.26
CA LEU A 28 0.47 8.13 14.48
C LEU A 28 1.42 7.69 13.35
N VAL A 29 0.92 7.52 12.12
CA VAL A 29 1.71 6.97 11.00
C VAL A 29 2.40 8.04 10.15
N ASN A 30 1.99 9.30 10.30
CA ASN A 30 2.52 10.46 9.58
C ASN A 30 2.53 10.30 8.05
N TRP A 31 1.57 9.55 7.48
CA TRP A 31 1.42 9.46 6.02
C TRP A 31 0.93 10.77 5.42
N SER A 32 1.50 11.18 4.29
CA SER A 32 1.17 12.47 3.70
C SER A 32 -0.31 12.55 3.26
N LYS A 33 -0.99 13.62 3.70
CA LYS A 33 -2.35 13.97 3.26
C LYS A 33 -2.40 14.84 2.02
N LYS A 34 -1.25 15.34 1.57
CA LYS A 34 -1.17 16.30 0.44
C LYS A 34 -0.50 15.72 -0.78
N TYR A 35 0.46 14.82 -0.57
CA TYR A 35 1.29 14.25 -1.62
C TYR A 35 1.21 12.73 -1.60
N GLY A 36 1.77 12.10 -2.64
CA GLY A 36 1.85 10.64 -2.70
C GLY A 36 2.82 10.10 -1.67
N ASP A 37 2.43 9.06 -0.92
CA ASP A 37 3.28 8.43 0.09
C ASP A 37 3.39 6.93 -0.19
N LEU A 38 4.58 6.51 -0.61
CA LEU A 38 4.88 5.12 -1.00
C LEU A 38 4.84 4.16 0.18
N ARG A 39 4.91 4.65 1.43
CA ARG A 39 4.78 3.80 2.63
C ARG A 39 3.40 3.18 2.71
N ILE A 40 2.36 3.87 2.23
CA ILE A 40 0.98 3.37 2.26
C ILE A 40 0.90 2.09 1.41
N SER A 41 1.37 2.16 0.17
CA SER A 41 1.28 1.03 -0.75
C SER A 41 2.17 -0.13 -0.29
N HIS A 42 3.39 0.17 0.17
CA HIS A 42 4.30 -0.81 0.74
C HIS A 42 3.75 -1.50 1.99
N PHE A 43 3.14 -0.74 2.90
CA PHE A 43 2.49 -1.28 4.10
C PHE A 43 1.37 -2.26 3.72
N LEU A 44 0.48 -1.87 2.80
CA LEU A 44 -0.58 -2.74 2.30
C LEU A 44 0.02 -4.00 1.64
N GLY A 45 1.07 -3.85 0.84
CA GLY A 45 1.76 -4.97 0.20
C GLY A 45 2.32 -5.98 1.21
N MET A 46 2.96 -5.50 2.28
CA MET A 46 3.52 -6.37 3.33
C MET A 46 2.45 -7.12 4.12
N HIS A 47 1.32 -6.48 4.42
CA HIS A 47 0.24 -7.09 5.19
C HIS A 47 -0.56 -8.13 4.40
N ALA A 48 -0.38 -8.22 3.06
CA ALA A 48 -1.02 -9.24 2.23
C ALA A 48 -0.78 -10.66 2.75
N LEU A 49 0.46 -10.93 3.20
CA LEU A 49 0.88 -12.24 3.72
C LEU A 49 0.19 -12.61 5.03
N GLN A 50 -0.33 -11.64 5.77
CA GLN A 50 -1.06 -11.86 7.01
C GLN A 50 -2.58 -11.87 6.78
N LEU A 51 -3.09 -10.91 6.02
CA LEU A 51 -4.52 -10.74 5.76
C LEU A 51 -5.11 -11.89 4.93
N LEU A 52 -4.43 -12.32 3.87
CA LEU A 52 -4.94 -13.40 3.00
C LEU A 52 -5.16 -14.72 3.75
N PRO A 53 -4.18 -15.28 4.50
CA PRO A 53 -4.42 -16.53 5.23
C PRO A 53 -5.42 -16.36 6.36
N LEU A 54 -5.47 -15.22 7.05
CA LEU A 54 -6.45 -14.98 8.11
C LEU A 54 -7.89 -14.94 7.56
N VAL A 55 -8.11 -14.23 6.46
CA VAL A 55 -9.43 -14.17 5.80
C VAL A 55 -9.81 -15.53 5.24
N ALA A 56 -8.87 -16.26 4.64
CA ALA A 56 -9.12 -17.62 4.16
C ALA A 56 -9.46 -18.59 5.31
N PHE A 57 -8.79 -18.47 6.45
CA PHE A 57 -9.04 -19.36 7.58
C PHE A 57 -10.35 -19.05 8.29
N TYR A 58 -10.68 -17.79 8.54
CA TYR A 58 -11.84 -17.42 9.37
C TYR A 58 -13.12 -17.14 8.58
N LEU A 59 -13.02 -16.54 7.39
CA LEU A 59 -14.19 -15.99 6.66
C LEU A 59 -14.51 -16.77 5.38
N ILE A 60 -13.51 -17.11 4.56
CA ILE A 60 -13.71 -17.67 3.22
C ILE A 60 -13.16 -19.09 3.13
N LYS A 61 -14.05 -20.09 3.26
CA LYS A 61 -13.67 -21.51 3.35
C LYS A 61 -13.52 -22.24 1.99
N TYR A 62 -13.53 -21.52 0.87
CA TYR A 62 -13.42 -22.13 -0.46
C TYR A 62 -12.43 -21.38 -1.36
N VAL A 63 -11.68 -22.14 -2.16
CA VAL A 63 -10.52 -21.65 -2.94
C VAL A 63 -10.87 -20.49 -3.86
N LYS A 64 -12.00 -20.59 -4.60
CA LYS A 64 -12.41 -19.54 -5.55
C LYS A 64 -12.63 -18.18 -4.86
N GLY A 65 -13.18 -18.17 -3.65
CA GLY A 65 -13.43 -16.93 -2.89
C GLY A 65 -12.12 -16.31 -2.41
N VAL A 66 -11.18 -17.13 -1.95
CA VAL A 66 -9.83 -16.67 -1.55
C VAL A 66 -9.08 -16.08 -2.75
N LEU A 67 -9.20 -16.71 -3.92
CA LEU A 67 -8.61 -16.18 -5.16
C LEU A 67 -9.20 -14.83 -5.56
N VAL A 68 -10.52 -14.69 -5.54
CA VAL A 68 -11.19 -13.40 -5.84
C VAL A 68 -10.74 -12.33 -4.86
N PHE A 69 -10.74 -12.63 -3.56
CA PHE A 69 -10.27 -11.69 -2.53
C PHE A 69 -8.80 -11.31 -2.73
N GLY A 70 -7.93 -12.27 -3.04
CA GLY A 70 -6.51 -12.03 -3.33
C GLY A 70 -6.29 -11.15 -4.55
N VAL A 71 -7.07 -11.35 -5.63
CA VAL A 71 -7.01 -10.50 -6.83
C VAL A 71 -7.46 -9.08 -6.49
N LEU A 72 -8.58 -8.92 -5.77
CA LEU A 72 -9.07 -7.60 -5.34
C LEU A 72 -8.04 -6.88 -4.45
N TYR A 73 -7.44 -7.60 -3.51
CA TYR A 73 -6.40 -7.05 -2.64
C TYR A 73 -5.16 -6.63 -3.44
N PHE A 74 -4.72 -7.47 -4.39
CA PHE A 74 -3.60 -7.15 -5.26
C PHE A 74 -3.88 -5.90 -6.10
N LEU A 75 -5.05 -5.81 -6.71
CA LEU A 75 -5.48 -4.63 -7.48
C LEU A 75 -5.51 -3.38 -6.60
N PHE A 76 -5.95 -3.50 -5.35
CA PHE A 76 -5.94 -2.40 -4.39
C PHE A 76 -4.53 -1.93 -4.05
N CYS A 77 -3.59 -2.84 -3.80
CA CYS A 77 -2.18 -2.50 -3.60
C CYS A 77 -1.60 -1.77 -4.83
N VAL A 78 -1.81 -2.31 -6.03
CA VAL A 78 -1.34 -1.70 -7.29
C VAL A 78 -1.94 -0.31 -7.48
N ALA A 79 -3.23 -0.13 -7.24
CA ALA A 79 -3.90 1.17 -7.35
C ALA A 79 -3.30 2.18 -6.37
N SER A 80 -3.07 1.77 -5.10
CA SER A 80 -2.45 2.65 -4.09
C SER A 80 -1.04 3.09 -4.49
N PHE A 81 -0.25 2.18 -5.08
CA PHE A 81 1.07 2.50 -5.62
C PHE A 81 0.99 3.51 -6.78
N ILE A 82 0.09 3.28 -7.74
CA ILE A 82 -0.09 4.18 -8.89
C ILE A 82 -0.50 5.58 -8.43
N ILE A 83 -1.41 5.69 -7.46
CA ILE A 83 -1.85 6.97 -6.89
C ILE A 83 -0.68 7.69 -6.23
N ALA A 84 0.08 6.97 -5.38
CA ALA A 84 1.26 7.52 -4.73
C ALA A 84 2.33 7.94 -5.76
N TRP A 85 2.55 7.15 -6.81
CA TRP A 85 3.51 7.46 -7.88
C TRP A 85 3.12 8.69 -8.70
N GLN A 86 1.82 8.96 -8.85
CA GLN A 86 1.31 10.20 -9.45
C GLN A 86 1.48 11.42 -8.55
N GLY A 87 2.03 11.26 -7.33
CA GLY A 87 2.19 12.34 -6.35
C GLY A 87 0.88 12.80 -5.70
N LYS A 88 -0.20 12.02 -5.86
CA LYS A 88 -1.51 12.31 -5.26
C LYS A 88 -1.62 11.60 -3.93
N SER A 89 -2.20 12.28 -2.93
CA SER A 89 -2.54 11.59 -1.67
C SER A 89 -3.72 10.65 -1.86
N LEU A 90 -3.71 9.55 -1.10
CA LEU A 90 -4.85 8.66 -0.95
C LEU A 90 -5.95 9.29 -0.06
N PHE A 91 -5.55 10.24 0.79
CA PHE A 91 -6.42 10.96 1.71
C PHE A 91 -6.64 12.36 1.15
N ARG A 92 -7.86 12.66 0.70
CA ARG A 92 -8.20 13.95 0.09
C ARG A 92 -8.24 15.07 1.12
#